data_AF-A0A656YW89-F1
#
_entry.id   AF-A0A656YW89-F1
#
_cell.length_a   1.000
_cell.length_b   1.000
_cell.length_c   1.000
_cell.angle_alpha   90.00
_cell.angle_beta   90.00
_cell.angle_gamma   90.00
#
_symmetry.space_group_name_H-M   'P 1'
#
loop_
_entity.id
_entity.type
_entity.pdbx_description
1 polymer ?
#
loop_
_entity_poly.entity_id
_entity_poly.type
_entity_poly.pdbx_seq_one_letter_code
_entity_poly.pdbx_strand_id
1 'polypeptide(L)'
;MREEFILVGVIAIAVLIAGTYFVLWTGGSDKNPITENESREIAREFVESSATYRFDGFDLVYVETLYPDISNHSNLYTFVFEFKSKHGGYGDRTGQQLTEVITPHEAHVTVENGKVIRAVLDSRWDMIKQKFIENDETIQFENYVFDHLGYDMPIIEGGITYQDENMDMRNFIALISSREDTDRFNYSLLDESANRFIENTNFKNSVLVVFQESPASSYPNYRVEKVSLEGNGGYMFMNNYSEMGTDDITIETVLVRVHLEESPCRVVTITEEGRTFETPPLTQDVDEVEAAKIGRIYLEGVLSKEGYGPWVGDLLEAKLSEKVPNDYWYQIIVGDSGESISQKEELDCWVLRFEQAKRPGHWFEVWVDSETGDILGGTQCRYAR
;
A
#
# COMPACT_ATOMS: atom_id res chain seq x y z
N MET A 1 10.68 61.41 -40.70
CA MET A 1 9.72 60.92 -39.67
C MET A 1 8.82 59.76 -40.11
N ARG A 2 8.81 59.30 -41.39
CA ARG A 2 8.01 58.12 -41.80
C ARG A 2 8.81 56.83 -42.03
N GLU A 3 10.13 56.91 -42.19
CA GLU A 3 10.95 55.70 -42.46
C GLU A 3 11.45 55.00 -41.20
N GLU A 4 11.63 55.72 -40.09
CA GLU A 4 12.10 55.12 -38.82
C GLU A 4 11.02 54.29 -38.10
N PHE A 5 9.74 54.52 -38.38
CA PHE A 5 8.64 53.74 -37.79
C PHE A 5 8.43 52.37 -38.44
N ILE A 6 8.88 52.18 -39.68
CA ILE A 6 8.71 50.91 -40.40
C ILE A 6 9.73 49.88 -39.89
N LEU A 7 10.95 50.32 -39.56
CA LEU A 7 12.01 49.43 -39.10
C LEU A 7 11.74 48.85 -37.70
N VAL A 8 11.18 49.66 -36.78
CA VAL A 8 10.84 49.21 -35.41
C VAL A 8 9.66 48.22 -35.43
N GLY A 9 8.69 48.42 -36.33
CA GLY A 9 7.54 47.51 -36.47
C GLY A 9 7.92 46.11 -36.98
N VAL A 10 8.88 46.01 -37.90
CA VAL A 10 9.31 44.71 -38.47
C VAL A 10 10.12 43.89 -37.46
N ILE A 11 10.95 44.54 -36.63
CA ILE A 11 11.72 43.85 -35.59
C ILE A 11 10.80 43.30 -34.48
N ALA A 12 9.77 44.05 -34.08
CA ALA A 12 8.81 43.59 -33.07
C ALA A 12 8.01 42.35 -33.53
N ILE A 13 7.64 42.28 -34.81
CA ILE A 13 6.92 41.13 -35.37
C ILE A 13 7.83 39.91 -35.52
N ALA A 14 9.10 40.09 -35.90
CA ALA A 14 10.06 38.98 -35.98
C ALA A 14 10.36 38.36 -34.61
N VAL A 15 10.43 39.16 -33.54
CA VAL A 15 10.60 38.67 -32.16
C VAL A 15 9.36 37.92 -31.67
N LEU A 16 8.16 38.38 -32.02
CA LEU A 16 6.91 37.69 -31.67
C LEU A 16 6.76 36.35 -32.40
N ILE A 17 7.17 36.26 -33.67
CA ILE A 17 7.13 35.00 -34.44
C ILE A 17 8.22 34.02 -33.95
N ALA A 18 9.42 34.49 -33.62
CA ALA A 18 10.45 33.63 -33.04
C ALA A 18 10.08 33.12 -31.63
N GLY A 19 9.41 33.96 -30.82
CA GLY A 19 8.92 33.59 -29.49
C GLY A 19 7.80 32.53 -29.52
N THR A 20 6.89 32.60 -30.50
CA THR A 20 5.83 31.58 -30.64
C THR A 20 6.34 30.26 -31.21
N TYR A 21 7.35 30.27 -32.08
CA TYR A 21 8.00 29.03 -32.52
C TYR A 21 8.84 28.36 -31.42
N PHE A 22 9.43 29.12 -30.49
CA PHE A 22 10.18 28.56 -29.36
C PHE A 22 9.27 27.88 -28.32
N VAL A 23 8.07 28.41 -28.07
CA VAL A 23 7.10 27.81 -27.13
C VAL A 23 6.40 26.57 -27.73
N LEU A 24 6.38 26.40 -29.05
CA LEU A 24 5.77 25.24 -29.72
C LEU A 24 6.76 24.13 -30.08
N TRP A 25 8.05 24.27 -29.74
CA TRP A 25 9.09 23.26 -30.01
C TRP A 25 9.76 22.73 -28.71
N THR A 26 8.95 22.46 -27.68
CA THR A 26 9.34 21.59 -26.55
C THR A 26 8.29 20.51 -26.25
N GLY A 27 7.31 20.32 -27.13
CA GLY A 27 6.24 19.33 -26.98
C GLY A 27 6.48 18.10 -27.83
N GLY A 28 7.31 17.18 -27.35
CA GLY A 28 7.57 15.89 -28.01
C GLY A 28 8.99 15.39 -27.80
N SER A 29 9.44 15.34 -26.55
CA SER A 29 10.57 14.47 -26.22
C SER A 29 9.96 13.21 -25.65
N ASP A 30 10.09 12.10 -26.37
CA ASP A 30 10.09 10.76 -25.77
C ASP A 30 11.23 10.78 -24.74
N LYS A 31 10.91 11.17 -23.50
CA LYS A 31 11.87 11.14 -22.41
C LYS A 31 12.01 9.68 -22.03
N ASN A 32 13.23 9.15 -22.15
CA ASN A 32 13.58 7.91 -21.48
C ASN A 32 13.05 7.96 -20.04
N PRO A 33 12.50 6.85 -19.51
CA PRO A 33 12.03 6.80 -18.14
C PRO A 33 13.16 7.26 -17.22
N ILE A 34 12.84 8.19 -16.30
CA ILE A 34 13.84 8.73 -15.40
C ILE A 34 14.36 7.62 -14.49
N THR A 35 15.67 7.53 -14.37
CA THR A 35 16.32 6.51 -13.54
C THR A 35 16.23 6.86 -12.06
N GLU A 36 16.43 5.87 -11.19
CA GLU A 36 16.57 6.09 -9.74
C GLU A 36 17.70 7.07 -9.43
N ASN A 37 18.86 6.91 -10.09
CA ASN A 37 20.01 7.80 -9.87
C ASN A 37 19.70 9.26 -10.24
N GLU A 38 19.00 9.50 -11.36
CA GLU A 38 18.55 10.84 -11.73
C GLU A 38 17.53 11.39 -10.73
N SER A 39 16.62 10.55 -10.25
CA SER A 39 15.64 10.92 -9.23
C SER A 39 16.31 11.28 -7.89
N ARG A 40 17.35 10.54 -7.50
CA ARG A 40 18.16 10.82 -6.30
C ARG A 40 18.88 12.15 -6.42
N GLU A 41 19.41 12.45 -7.60
CA GLU A 41 20.09 13.73 -7.86
C GLU A 41 19.11 14.90 -7.76
N ILE A 42 17.92 14.78 -8.33
CA ILE A 42 16.84 15.77 -8.19
C ILE A 42 16.47 15.97 -6.71
N ALA A 43 16.37 14.89 -5.94
CA ALA A 43 16.07 14.95 -4.52
C ALA A 43 17.19 15.65 -3.72
N ARG A 44 18.46 15.34 -4.02
CA ARG A 44 19.62 15.98 -3.41
C ARG A 44 19.67 17.48 -3.70
N GLU A 45 19.51 17.86 -4.96
CA GLU A 45 19.44 19.27 -5.38
C GLU A 45 18.31 20.02 -4.68
N PHE A 46 17.16 19.35 -4.46
CA PHE A 46 16.07 19.92 -3.69
C PHE A 46 16.45 20.20 -2.22
N VAL A 47 17.12 19.26 -1.53
CA VAL A 47 17.58 19.47 -0.15
C VAL A 47 18.61 20.60 -0.10
N GLU A 48 19.61 20.59 -0.98
CA GLU A 48 20.66 21.63 -1.03
C GLU A 48 20.10 23.03 -1.33
N SER A 49 19.01 23.11 -2.09
CA SER A 49 18.33 24.36 -2.40
C SER A 49 17.25 24.77 -1.39
N SER A 50 16.91 23.89 -0.45
CA SER A 50 15.89 24.14 0.58
C SER A 50 16.28 25.28 1.52
N ALA A 51 15.26 25.97 2.07
CA ALA A 51 15.50 27.14 2.92
C ALA A 51 16.28 26.79 4.20
N THR A 52 16.00 25.64 4.83
CA THR A 52 16.73 25.21 6.03
C THR A 52 18.22 24.98 5.73
N TYR A 53 18.53 24.20 4.68
CA TYR A 53 19.91 23.89 4.33
C TYR A 53 20.67 25.14 3.85
N ARG A 54 20.05 25.99 3.02
CA ARG A 54 20.71 27.21 2.53
C ARG A 54 20.99 28.24 3.63
N PHE A 55 20.19 28.26 4.70
CA PHE A 55 20.39 29.21 5.78
C PHE A 55 21.71 28.94 6.51
N ASP A 56 21.94 27.70 6.91
CA ASP A 56 23.15 27.32 7.66
C ASP A 56 23.46 25.80 7.70
N GLY A 57 22.94 25.05 6.74
CA GLY A 57 23.15 23.62 6.58
C GLY A 57 24.55 23.25 6.07
N PHE A 58 25.05 22.10 6.48
CA PHE A 58 26.32 21.51 6.07
C PHE A 58 26.32 19.99 6.28
N ASP A 59 27.33 19.31 5.74
CA ASP A 59 27.51 17.84 5.81
C ASP A 59 26.29 17.04 5.33
N LEU A 60 25.71 17.41 4.17
CA LEU A 60 24.64 16.62 3.55
C LEU A 60 25.17 15.25 3.11
N VAL A 61 24.52 14.19 3.57
CA VAL A 61 24.84 12.80 3.25
C VAL A 61 23.56 12.09 2.82
N TYR A 62 23.65 11.30 1.74
CA TYR A 62 22.61 10.37 1.35
C TYR A 62 22.70 9.12 2.23
N VAL A 63 21.58 8.70 2.82
CA VAL A 63 21.50 7.54 3.71
C VAL A 63 20.99 6.32 2.94
N GLU A 64 19.78 6.39 2.41
CA GLU A 64 19.13 5.27 1.75
C GLU A 64 18.02 5.68 0.76
N THR A 65 17.60 4.74 -0.08
CA THR A 65 16.43 4.82 -0.94
C THR A 65 15.35 3.91 -0.34
N LEU A 66 14.20 4.48 -0.05
CA LEU A 66 12.98 3.73 0.26
C LEU A 66 12.17 3.60 -1.04
N TYR A 67 11.66 2.39 -1.30
CA TYR A 67 10.84 2.08 -2.47
C TYR A 67 9.38 1.95 -2.01
N PRO A 68 8.54 2.99 -2.19
CA PRO A 68 7.13 2.88 -1.86
C PRO A 68 6.50 1.88 -2.83
N ASP A 69 6.02 0.75 -2.32
CA ASP A 69 5.39 -0.29 -3.14
C ASP A 69 3.96 0.11 -3.50
N ILE A 70 3.82 0.96 -4.53
CA ILE A 70 2.51 1.40 -5.02
C ILE A 70 2.37 0.92 -6.46
N SER A 71 1.56 -0.13 -6.65
CA SER A 71 1.35 -0.89 -7.90
C SER A 71 0.98 -0.07 -9.14
N ASN A 72 0.63 1.22 -8.99
CA ASN A 72 0.23 2.12 -10.05
C ASN A 72 1.21 3.28 -10.32
N HIS A 73 2.33 3.37 -9.61
CA HIS A 73 3.28 4.46 -9.74
C HIS A 73 4.63 3.96 -10.28
N SER A 74 4.96 4.34 -11.51
CA SER A 74 6.29 4.10 -12.08
C SER A 74 7.25 5.24 -11.71
N ASN A 75 8.51 4.89 -11.43
CA ASN A 75 9.58 5.83 -11.05
C ASN A 75 9.26 6.67 -9.80
N LEU A 76 8.72 6.02 -8.77
CA LEU A 76 8.45 6.60 -7.45
C LEU A 76 9.52 6.14 -6.46
N TYR A 77 10.29 7.08 -5.93
CA TYR A 77 11.37 6.81 -4.99
C TYR A 77 11.33 7.82 -3.84
N THR A 78 11.57 7.38 -2.61
CA THR A 78 11.82 8.29 -1.49
C THR A 78 13.27 8.18 -1.07
N PHE A 79 13.98 9.30 -1.03
CA PHE A 79 15.38 9.34 -0.66
C PHE A 79 15.53 9.98 0.72
N VAL A 80 16.29 9.33 1.59
CA VAL A 80 16.60 9.81 2.93
C VAL A 80 17.97 10.48 2.90
N PHE A 81 18.03 11.72 3.39
CA PHE A 81 19.26 12.48 3.55
C PHE A 81 19.41 12.97 4.97
N GLU A 82 20.64 12.97 5.47
CA GLU A 82 20.98 13.60 6.74
C GLU A 82 21.86 14.82 6.51
N PHE A 83 21.66 15.87 7.30
CA PHE A 83 22.58 17.02 7.35
C PHE A 83 22.57 17.67 8.73
N LYS A 84 23.43 18.66 8.93
CA LYS A 84 23.46 19.46 10.17
C LYS A 84 23.25 20.94 9.87
N SER A 85 22.54 21.63 10.75
CA SER A 85 22.45 23.09 10.76
C SER A 85 23.22 23.67 11.93
N LYS A 86 23.78 24.87 11.78
CA LYS A 86 24.51 25.56 12.86
C LYS A 86 23.61 26.05 14.00
N HIS A 87 22.33 26.26 13.69
CA HIS A 87 21.31 26.69 14.63
C HIS A 87 20.07 25.80 14.49
N GLY A 88 19.28 25.75 15.56
CA GLY A 88 18.00 25.04 15.54
C GLY A 88 16.94 25.74 14.68
N GLY A 89 15.88 24.99 14.38
CA GLY A 89 14.69 25.48 13.67
C GLY A 89 14.66 25.11 12.17
N TYR A 90 13.61 25.58 11.50
CA TYR A 90 13.25 25.18 10.13
C TYR A 90 13.08 26.40 9.23
N GLY A 91 13.34 26.23 7.94
CA GLY A 91 13.13 27.27 6.92
C GLY A 91 14.12 28.44 7.01
N ASP A 92 13.73 29.55 6.39
CA ASP A 92 14.44 30.83 6.50
C ASP A 92 14.15 31.48 7.86
N ARG A 93 15.21 31.68 8.64
CA ARG A 93 15.16 32.20 10.00
C ARG A 93 15.73 33.62 10.10
N THR A 94 15.82 34.33 8.98
CA THR A 94 16.32 35.71 8.93
C THR A 94 15.52 36.61 9.86
N GLY A 95 16.20 37.29 10.78
CA GLY A 95 15.58 38.19 11.75
C GLY A 95 15.00 37.52 13.00
N GLN A 96 15.17 36.20 13.15
CA GLN A 96 14.78 35.48 14.37
C GLN A 96 15.96 35.39 15.35
N GLN A 97 15.66 35.20 16.64
CA GLN A 97 16.67 34.87 17.63
C GLN A 97 17.05 33.40 17.48
N LEU A 98 18.32 33.12 17.16
CA LEU A 98 18.80 31.77 16.86
C LEU A 98 19.38 31.10 18.11
N THR A 99 19.26 29.77 18.17
CA THR A 99 19.96 28.94 19.17
C THR A 99 21.33 28.56 18.64
N GLU A 100 22.39 28.71 19.43
CA GLU A 100 23.76 28.31 19.04
C GLU A 100 24.00 26.81 19.29
N VAL A 101 23.21 25.97 18.62
CA VAL A 101 23.27 24.52 18.78
C VAL A 101 23.29 23.85 17.40
N ILE A 102 24.33 23.03 17.17
CA ILE A 102 24.40 22.16 15.99
C ILE A 102 23.22 21.19 16.06
N THR A 103 22.33 21.29 15.08
CA THR A 103 21.09 20.51 15.03
C THR A 103 21.19 19.51 13.88
N PRO A 104 21.18 18.19 14.15
CA PRO A 104 21.06 17.20 13.09
C PRO A 104 19.64 17.21 12.51
N HIS A 105 19.55 16.96 11.22
CA HIS A 105 18.31 16.90 10.47
C HIS A 105 18.26 15.68 9.57
N GLU A 106 17.05 15.14 9.38
CA GLU A 106 16.76 14.05 8.46
C GLU A 106 15.66 14.47 7.47
N ALA A 107 15.96 14.42 6.18
CA ALA A 107 15.09 14.84 5.09
C ALA A 107 14.63 13.65 4.26
N HIS A 108 13.31 13.46 4.17
CA HIS A 108 12.66 12.46 3.33
C HIS A 108 12.10 13.13 2.09
N VAL A 109 12.64 12.83 0.91
CA VAL A 109 12.25 13.48 -0.35
C VAL A 109 11.73 12.44 -1.33
N THR A 110 10.43 12.51 -1.65
CA THR A 110 9.78 11.64 -2.62
C THR A 110 9.78 12.29 -4.00
N VAL A 111 10.35 11.58 -4.97
CA VAL A 111 10.40 11.96 -6.37
C VAL A 111 9.57 10.99 -7.18
N GLU A 112 8.68 11.53 -8.00
CA GLU A 112 7.87 10.78 -8.95
C GLU A 112 8.09 11.35 -10.34
N ASN A 113 8.49 10.49 -11.28
CA ASN A 113 8.65 10.87 -12.70
C ASN A 113 9.51 12.15 -12.89
N GLY A 114 10.55 12.29 -12.05
CA GLY A 114 11.49 13.41 -12.09
C GLY A 114 10.98 14.70 -11.48
N LYS A 115 9.95 14.62 -10.63
CA LYS A 115 9.44 15.77 -9.89
C LYS A 115 9.38 15.44 -8.41
N VAL A 116 9.89 16.35 -7.58
CA VAL A 116 9.68 16.28 -6.13
C VAL A 116 8.20 16.51 -5.84
N ILE A 117 7.52 15.48 -5.34
CA ILE A 117 6.10 15.52 -4.98
C ILE A 117 5.89 15.66 -3.48
N ARG A 118 6.90 15.29 -2.67
CA ARG A 118 6.89 15.40 -1.21
C ARG A 118 8.31 15.65 -0.71
N ALA A 119 8.45 16.49 0.31
CA ALA A 119 9.71 16.64 1.03
C ALA A 119 9.45 17.04 2.47
N VAL A 120 9.88 16.20 3.41
CA VAL A 120 9.62 16.36 4.85
C VAL A 120 10.95 16.39 5.60
N LEU A 121 11.11 17.36 6.49
CA LEU A 121 12.28 17.50 7.36
C LEU A 121 11.91 17.19 8.81
N ASP A 122 12.67 16.30 9.44
CA ASP A 122 12.52 15.79 10.82
C ASP A 122 11.09 15.32 11.14
N SER A 123 10.37 14.80 10.14
CA SER A 123 8.96 14.39 10.26
C SER A 123 8.01 15.51 10.72
N ARG A 124 8.44 16.78 10.65
CA ARG A 124 7.75 17.93 11.26
C ARG A 124 7.56 19.11 10.32
N TRP A 125 8.38 19.25 9.29
CA TRP A 125 8.38 20.43 8.44
C TRP A 125 8.19 20.05 6.97
N ASP A 126 7.17 20.62 6.35
CA ASP A 126 6.92 20.47 4.92
C ASP A 126 7.86 21.43 4.18
N MET A 127 8.89 20.85 3.56
CA MET A 127 9.93 21.62 2.87
C MET A 127 9.41 22.28 1.59
N ILE A 128 8.30 21.81 1.02
CA ILE A 128 7.70 22.41 -0.18
C ILE A 128 6.83 23.59 0.23
N LYS A 129 5.94 23.40 1.21
CA LYS A 129 5.00 24.42 1.67
C LYS A 129 5.61 25.42 2.66
N GLN A 130 6.82 25.15 3.15
CA GLN A 130 7.54 25.97 4.13
C GLN A 130 6.71 26.29 5.37
N LYS A 131 6.08 25.25 5.91
CA LYS A 131 5.36 25.31 7.18
C LYS A 131 5.63 24.05 7.98
N PHE A 132 5.41 24.13 9.28
CA PHE A 132 5.25 22.91 10.04
C PHE A 132 4.16 22.11 9.34
N ILE A 133 4.41 20.82 9.20
CA ILE A 133 3.33 19.88 9.06
C ILE A 133 2.55 20.10 10.34
N GLU A 134 1.53 20.96 10.24
CA GLU A 134 0.41 20.92 11.15
C GLU A 134 0.14 19.43 11.25
N ASN A 135 0.15 18.88 12.47
CA ASN A 135 -0.52 17.62 12.68
C ASN A 135 -1.96 17.89 12.25
N ASP A 136 -2.22 17.84 10.94
CA ASP A 136 -3.52 17.94 10.29
C ASP A 136 -4.18 16.68 10.82
N GLU A 137 -4.87 16.90 11.93
CA GLU A 137 -5.51 15.92 12.77
C GLU A 137 -4.52 14.85 13.26
N THR A 138 -3.92 15.05 14.43
CA THR A 138 -3.64 13.87 15.28
C THR A 138 -4.97 13.18 15.47
N ILE A 139 -5.19 12.18 14.64
CA ILE A 139 -6.35 11.34 14.71
C ILE A 139 -6.37 10.76 16.10
N GLN A 140 -7.48 10.94 16.78
CA GLN A 140 -7.65 10.30 18.08
C GLN A 140 -7.57 8.80 17.83
N PHE A 141 -6.64 8.15 18.51
CA PHE A 141 -6.53 6.71 18.48
C PHE A 141 -6.45 6.20 19.91
N GLU A 142 -6.96 4.99 20.09
CA GLU A 142 -6.78 4.20 21.29
C GLU A 142 -6.06 2.92 20.85
N ASN A 143 -5.15 2.41 21.66
CA ASN A 143 -4.54 1.11 21.40
C ASN A 143 -4.68 0.19 22.59
N TYR A 144 -4.92 -1.08 22.31
CA TYR A 144 -4.87 -2.15 23.28
C TYR A 144 -3.80 -3.15 22.86
N VAL A 145 -3.02 -3.58 23.84
CA VAL A 145 -1.77 -4.27 23.60
C VAL A 145 -1.73 -5.46 24.54
N PHE A 146 -1.55 -6.65 23.99
CA PHE A 146 -1.61 -7.88 24.76
C PHE A 146 -0.76 -8.99 24.15
N ASP A 147 -0.46 -9.95 25.02
CA ASP A 147 0.17 -11.22 24.72
C ASP A 147 -0.94 -12.26 24.46
N HIS A 148 -0.83 -12.99 23.35
CA HIS A 148 -1.72 -14.11 23.07
C HIS A 148 -0.95 -15.39 23.36
N LEU A 149 -1.28 -16.04 24.48
CA LEU A 149 -0.52 -17.16 25.08
C LEU A 149 -0.50 -18.48 24.26
N GLY A 150 -0.39 -18.43 22.93
CA GLY A 150 -0.59 -19.55 22.03
C GLY A 150 0.44 -19.61 20.89
N TYR A 151 0.97 -20.82 20.68
CA TYR A 151 1.93 -21.13 19.62
C TYR A 151 1.38 -20.82 18.21
N ASP A 152 2.18 -20.12 17.40
CA ASP A 152 2.20 -20.00 15.93
C ASP A 152 0.92 -19.64 15.17
N MET A 153 -0.18 -19.31 15.85
CA MET A 153 -1.48 -19.05 15.21
C MET A 153 -1.81 -17.55 15.20
N PRO A 154 -2.18 -16.97 14.05
CA PRO A 154 -2.64 -15.60 13.99
C PRO A 154 -3.95 -15.45 14.77
N ILE A 155 -4.11 -14.30 15.43
CA ILE A 155 -5.33 -13.96 16.17
C ILE A 155 -6.45 -13.48 15.25
N ILE A 156 -6.13 -13.18 14.00
CA ILE A 156 -7.06 -12.73 12.98
C ILE A 156 -6.77 -13.42 11.65
N GLU A 157 -7.81 -13.93 10.99
CA GLU A 157 -7.73 -14.54 9.66
C GLU A 157 -7.67 -13.46 8.56
N GLY A 158 -7.06 -13.75 7.41
CA GLY A 158 -7.05 -12.88 6.21
C GLY A 158 -6.21 -11.59 6.32
N GLY A 159 -5.23 -11.53 7.23
CA GLY A 159 -4.24 -10.44 7.26
C GLY A 159 -3.10 -10.67 6.27
N ILE A 160 -2.40 -9.62 5.84
CA ILE A 160 -1.18 -9.80 5.03
C ILE A 160 -0.09 -10.36 5.93
N THR A 161 0.55 -11.44 5.47
CA THR A 161 1.73 -12.00 6.10
C THR A 161 2.99 -11.48 5.44
N TYR A 162 3.85 -10.85 6.22
CA TYR A 162 5.21 -10.51 5.80
C TYR A 162 6.17 -11.50 6.45
N GLN A 163 6.78 -12.36 5.64
CA GLN A 163 7.82 -13.27 6.08
C GLN A 163 9.19 -12.59 5.93
N ASP A 164 9.93 -12.45 7.03
CA ASP A 164 11.32 -12.00 6.97
C ASP A 164 12.18 -13.13 6.36
N GLU A 165 12.92 -12.87 5.27
CA GLU A 165 13.72 -13.89 4.58
C GLU A 165 14.77 -14.56 5.50
N ASN A 166 15.11 -13.92 6.63
CA ASN A 166 16.15 -14.39 7.55
C ASN A 166 15.60 -14.92 8.88
N MET A 167 14.29 -14.86 9.14
CA MET A 167 13.70 -15.30 10.41
C MET A 167 12.33 -15.96 10.19
N ASP A 168 11.99 -16.96 10.99
CA ASP A 168 10.64 -17.58 11.00
C ASP A 168 9.54 -16.61 11.50
N MET A 169 9.83 -15.31 11.61
CA MET A 169 8.91 -14.27 12.05
C MET A 169 7.99 -13.83 10.91
N ARG A 170 6.69 -13.85 11.19
CA ARG A 170 5.60 -13.42 10.34
C ARG A 170 4.93 -12.23 11.01
N ASN A 171 4.92 -11.10 10.32
CA ASN A 171 4.11 -9.96 10.72
C ASN A 171 2.75 -10.07 10.05
N PHE A 172 1.69 -9.89 10.82
CA PHE A 172 0.31 -9.87 10.37
C PHE A 172 -0.21 -8.46 10.54
N ILE A 173 -0.72 -7.88 9.45
CA ILE A 173 -1.44 -6.61 9.50
C ILE A 173 -2.83 -6.77 8.87
N ALA A 174 -3.85 -6.28 9.56
CA ALA A 174 -5.23 -6.29 9.08
C ALA A 174 -5.93 -4.97 9.38
N LEU A 175 -6.77 -4.53 8.44
CA LEU A 175 -7.69 -3.41 8.61
C LEU A 175 -9.11 -3.96 8.74
N ILE A 176 -9.79 -3.59 9.82
CA ILE A 176 -11.16 -3.99 10.13
C ILE A 176 -12.02 -2.73 10.12
N SER A 177 -12.95 -2.68 9.18
CA SER A 177 -13.75 -1.49 8.89
C SER A 177 -15.23 -1.66 9.23
N SER A 178 -15.67 -2.89 9.48
CA SER A 178 -17.06 -3.22 9.83
C SER A 178 -17.13 -4.13 11.06
N ARG A 179 -18.35 -4.29 11.60
CA ARG A 179 -18.58 -5.20 12.72
C ARG A 179 -18.49 -6.65 12.26
N GLU A 180 -18.95 -6.93 11.05
CA GLU A 180 -18.94 -8.25 10.43
C GLU A 180 -17.50 -8.74 10.23
N ASP A 181 -16.57 -7.86 9.85
CA ASP A 181 -15.15 -8.19 9.72
C ASP A 181 -14.51 -8.66 11.05
N THR A 182 -15.13 -8.35 12.20
CA THR A 182 -14.63 -8.84 13.49
C THR A 182 -14.85 -10.34 13.69
N ASP A 183 -15.66 -11.01 12.87
CA ASP A 183 -15.84 -12.47 12.94
C ASP A 183 -14.56 -13.23 12.54
N ARG A 184 -13.61 -12.56 11.88
CA ARG A 184 -12.28 -13.08 11.52
C ARG A 184 -11.36 -13.26 12.72
N PHE A 185 -11.68 -12.69 13.88
CA PHE A 185 -10.88 -12.88 15.09
C PHE A 185 -11.06 -14.29 15.65
N ASN A 186 -9.96 -14.91 16.04
CA ASN A 186 -10.00 -16.09 16.88
C ASN A 186 -10.27 -15.67 18.33
N TYR A 187 -11.55 -15.54 18.69
CA TYR A 187 -11.99 -15.13 20.02
C TYR A 187 -11.52 -16.04 21.17
N SER A 188 -11.05 -17.25 20.88
CA SER A 188 -10.46 -18.12 21.91
C SER A 188 -9.04 -17.69 22.34
N LEU A 189 -8.38 -16.85 21.54
CA LEU A 189 -7.03 -16.32 21.79
C LEU A 189 -7.07 -14.88 22.35
N LEU A 190 -8.23 -14.23 22.34
CA LEU A 190 -8.41 -12.89 22.90
C LEU A 190 -8.58 -12.94 24.42
N ASP A 191 -7.86 -12.08 25.15
CA ASP A 191 -8.18 -11.82 26.54
C ASP A 191 -9.51 -11.02 26.68
N GLU A 192 -10.06 -10.95 27.89
CA GLU A 192 -11.35 -10.28 28.13
C GLU A 192 -11.32 -8.78 27.76
N SER A 193 -10.18 -8.13 27.93
CA SER A 193 -10.00 -6.70 27.63
C SER A 193 -9.83 -6.45 26.14
N ALA A 194 -9.11 -7.32 25.42
CA ALA A 194 -9.01 -7.32 23.96
C ALA A 194 -10.40 -7.49 23.33
N ASN A 195 -11.15 -8.49 23.81
CA ASN A 195 -12.51 -8.72 23.33
C ASN A 195 -13.40 -7.50 23.58
N ARG A 196 -13.35 -6.92 24.78
CA ARG A 196 -14.09 -5.70 25.11
C ARG A 196 -13.65 -4.49 24.26
N PHE A 197 -12.36 -4.41 23.91
CA PHE A 197 -11.83 -3.37 23.03
C PHE A 197 -12.41 -3.52 21.62
N ILE A 198 -12.47 -4.72 21.07
CA ILE A 198 -13.11 -4.98 19.77
C ILE A 198 -14.61 -4.68 19.83
N GLU A 199 -15.32 -5.22 20.84
CA GLU A 199 -16.76 -5.08 20.99
C GLU A 199 -17.23 -3.63 21.13
N ASN A 200 -16.44 -2.78 21.79
CA ASN A 200 -16.75 -1.36 22.00
C ASN A 200 -16.37 -0.47 20.82
N THR A 201 -15.76 -1.01 19.75
CA THR A 201 -15.41 -0.22 18.58
C THR A 201 -16.65 0.16 17.79
N ASN A 202 -16.87 1.46 17.62
CA ASN A 202 -17.96 1.99 16.79
C ASN A 202 -17.50 2.14 15.34
N PHE A 203 -17.72 1.12 14.53
CA PHE A 203 -17.29 1.11 13.12
C PHE A 203 -17.97 2.15 12.22
N LYS A 204 -18.92 2.94 12.73
CA LYS A 204 -19.46 4.10 11.99
C LYS A 204 -18.49 5.26 11.90
N ASN A 205 -17.56 5.37 12.85
CA ASN A 205 -16.63 6.47 12.95
C ASN A 205 -15.26 6.03 13.48
N SER A 206 -14.94 4.75 13.28
CA SER A 206 -13.67 4.17 13.71
C SER A 206 -13.33 2.98 12.84
N VAL A 207 -12.04 2.75 12.65
CA VAL A 207 -11.51 1.49 12.12
C VAL A 207 -10.61 0.85 13.17
N LEU A 208 -10.41 -0.45 13.06
CA LEU A 208 -9.49 -1.19 13.90
C LEU A 208 -8.35 -1.71 13.03
N VAL A 209 -7.13 -1.30 13.34
CA VAL A 209 -5.91 -1.84 12.75
C VAL A 209 -5.36 -2.87 13.70
N VAL A 210 -5.11 -4.07 13.20
CA VAL A 210 -4.49 -5.16 13.95
C VAL A 210 -3.08 -5.32 13.42
N PHE A 211 -2.11 -5.26 14.31
CA PHE A 211 -0.74 -5.62 14.04
C PHE A 211 -0.34 -6.76 14.98
N GLN A 212 0.21 -7.83 14.44
CA GLN A 212 0.64 -8.99 15.22
C GLN A 212 1.97 -9.53 14.71
N GLU A 213 2.85 -9.92 15.62
CA GLU A 213 4.04 -10.74 15.30
C GLU A 213 3.81 -12.20 15.68
N SER A 214 4.22 -13.13 14.81
CA SER A 214 4.17 -14.57 15.09
C SER A 214 5.34 -15.33 14.42
N PRO A 215 6.05 -16.23 15.12
CA PRO A 215 5.87 -16.58 16.51
C PRO A 215 6.17 -15.42 17.43
N ALA A 216 5.54 -15.47 18.61
CA ALA A 216 5.91 -14.73 19.80
C ALA A 216 7.43 -14.45 19.85
N SER A 217 7.83 -13.20 19.64
CA SER A 217 9.22 -12.81 19.87
C SER A 217 9.42 -12.52 21.36
N SER A 218 10.62 -12.78 21.87
CA SER A 218 10.98 -12.49 23.27
C SER A 218 11.23 -11.01 23.55
N TYR A 219 11.14 -10.16 22.52
CA TYR A 219 11.59 -8.77 22.55
C TYR A 219 10.69 -7.68 21.95
N PRO A 220 9.47 -7.90 21.43
CA PRO A 220 8.72 -6.80 20.85
C PRO A 220 8.02 -6.02 21.96
N ASN A 221 8.37 -4.73 22.09
CA ASN A 221 7.60 -3.75 22.84
C ASN A 221 7.09 -2.69 21.87
N TYR A 222 6.14 -3.08 21.03
CA TYR A 222 5.53 -2.13 20.09
C TYR A 222 4.69 -1.10 20.83
N ARG A 223 5.02 0.16 20.59
CA ARG A 223 4.21 1.31 20.98
C ARG A 223 3.80 2.07 19.74
N VAL A 224 2.49 2.27 19.58
CA VAL A 224 1.98 3.20 18.56
C VAL A 224 2.34 4.61 19.00
N GLU A 225 3.23 5.27 18.25
CA GLU A 225 3.67 6.63 18.55
C GLU A 225 2.76 7.67 17.93
N LYS A 226 2.32 7.39 16.71
CA LYS A 226 1.55 8.32 15.89
C LYS A 226 0.67 7.58 14.91
N VAL A 227 -0.55 8.07 14.74
CA VAL A 227 -1.41 7.74 13.61
C VAL A 227 -1.71 9.04 12.87
N SER A 228 -1.57 9.05 11.54
CA SER A 228 -1.88 10.19 10.68
C SER A 228 -2.63 9.74 9.43
N LEU A 229 -3.40 10.63 8.83
CA LEU A 229 -4.02 10.40 7.51
C LEU A 229 -3.27 11.23 6.48
N GLU A 230 -3.03 10.65 5.31
CA GLU A 230 -2.61 11.39 4.13
C GLU A 230 -3.39 10.92 2.91
N GLY A 231 -4.25 11.80 2.38
CA GLY A 231 -5.23 11.41 1.38
C GLY A 231 -6.20 10.37 1.94
N ASN A 232 -6.39 9.25 1.23
CA ASN A 232 -7.23 8.14 1.69
C ASN A 232 -6.44 7.05 2.45
N GLY A 233 -5.14 7.25 2.68
CA GLY A 233 -4.28 6.30 3.39
C GLY A 233 -4.07 6.70 4.85
N GLY A 234 -4.21 5.74 5.77
CA GLY A 234 -3.74 5.85 7.14
C GLY A 234 -2.26 5.49 7.25
N TYR A 235 -1.53 6.19 8.11
CA TYR A 235 -0.14 5.91 8.43
C TYR A 235 -0.02 5.70 9.93
N MET A 236 0.56 4.59 10.33
CA MET A 236 0.79 4.23 11.72
C MET A 236 2.28 4.09 11.97
N PHE A 237 2.82 4.89 12.89
CA PHE A 237 4.21 4.81 13.31
C PHE A 237 4.31 4.00 14.60
N MET A 238 5.07 2.91 14.56
CA MET A 238 5.30 2.04 15.71
C MET A 238 6.78 2.06 16.10
N ASN A 239 7.04 2.30 17.38
CA ASN A 239 8.38 2.20 17.95
C ASN A 239 8.53 0.86 18.68
N ASN A 240 9.68 0.21 18.53
CA ASN A 240 10.02 -0.99 19.27
C ASN A 240 10.90 -0.58 20.47
N TYR A 241 10.29 -0.41 21.65
CA TYR A 241 10.95 0.19 22.81
C TYR A 241 11.98 -0.73 23.53
N SER A 242 12.42 -1.81 22.88
CA SER A 242 13.21 -2.88 23.53
C SER A 242 14.66 -2.53 23.86
N GLU A 243 15.20 -1.39 23.39
CA GLU A 243 16.56 -0.95 23.76
C GLU A 243 16.72 -0.55 25.24
N MET A 244 15.63 -0.40 26.01
CA MET A 244 15.69 0.01 27.43
C MET A 244 15.88 -1.11 28.47
N GLY A 245 16.19 -2.35 28.05
CA GLY A 245 16.67 -3.39 28.98
C GLY A 245 15.66 -3.83 30.04
N THR A 246 14.37 -3.91 29.70
CA THR A 246 13.36 -4.53 30.55
C THR A 246 13.14 -5.98 30.11
N ASP A 247 13.66 -6.93 30.88
CA ASP A 247 13.75 -8.35 30.54
C ASP A 247 12.42 -9.14 30.44
N ASP A 248 11.22 -8.54 30.57
CA ASP A 248 10.04 -9.36 30.94
C ASP A 248 8.68 -8.98 30.32
N ILE A 249 8.59 -8.26 29.19
CA ILE A 249 7.28 -8.06 28.53
C ILE A 249 7.41 -8.24 27.02
N THR A 250 6.86 -9.36 26.54
CA THR A 250 6.68 -9.70 25.13
C THR A 250 5.29 -9.25 24.69
N ILE A 251 5.23 -8.23 23.85
CA ILE A 251 3.97 -7.70 23.34
C ILE A 251 3.81 -8.15 21.89
N GLU A 252 2.81 -8.99 21.64
CA GLU A 252 2.71 -9.71 20.36
C GLU A 252 1.62 -9.16 19.46
N THR A 253 0.53 -8.65 20.04
CA THR A 253 -0.60 -8.09 19.29
C THR A 253 -0.89 -6.67 19.75
N VAL A 254 -1.01 -5.77 18.77
CA VAL A 254 -1.42 -4.39 18.93
C VAL A 254 -2.74 -4.20 18.17
N LEU A 255 -3.79 -3.86 18.92
CA LEU A 255 -5.06 -3.40 18.36
C LEU A 255 -5.07 -1.88 18.43
N VAL A 256 -5.33 -1.22 17.30
CA VAL A 256 -5.35 0.24 17.21
C VAL A 256 -6.68 0.67 16.67
N ARG A 257 -7.50 1.25 17.54
CA ARG A 257 -8.75 1.90 17.15
C ARG A 257 -8.44 3.31 16.71
N VAL A 258 -8.72 3.61 15.45
CA VAL A 258 -8.44 4.91 14.84
C VAL A 258 -9.79 5.60 14.58
N HIS A 259 -10.03 6.76 15.20
CA HIS A 259 -11.31 7.46 15.09
C HIS A 259 -11.38 8.37 13.86
N LEU A 260 -12.16 8.00 12.85
CA LEU A 260 -12.20 8.65 11.55
C LEU A 260 -13.64 8.89 11.09
N GLU A 261 -13.89 10.01 10.41
CA GLU A 261 -15.19 10.25 9.76
C GLU A 261 -15.39 9.37 8.52
N GLU A 262 -14.30 9.07 7.81
CA GLU A 262 -14.27 8.18 6.66
C GLU A 262 -13.19 7.10 6.86
N SER A 263 -13.50 5.85 6.51
CA SER A 263 -12.52 4.76 6.62
C SER A 263 -11.42 4.93 5.59
N PRO A 264 -10.14 4.79 5.97
CA PRO A 264 -9.05 4.87 5.02
C PRO A 264 -9.13 3.65 4.12
N CYS A 265 -8.83 3.83 2.83
CA CYS A 265 -8.79 2.71 1.91
C CYS A 265 -7.61 1.77 2.21
N ARG A 266 -6.59 2.22 2.93
CA ARG A 266 -5.43 1.41 3.31
C ARG A 266 -4.74 1.97 4.54
N VAL A 267 -4.00 1.14 5.26
CA VAL A 267 -3.14 1.55 6.36
C VAL A 267 -1.71 1.08 6.11
N VAL A 268 -0.78 2.02 6.15
CA VAL A 268 0.66 1.80 6.06
C VAL A 268 1.24 1.93 7.46
N THR A 269 1.80 0.85 7.97
CA THR A 269 2.49 0.82 9.27
C THR A 269 3.99 0.89 9.04
N ILE A 270 4.64 1.86 9.66
CA ILE A 270 6.08 2.09 9.58
C ILE A 270 6.67 1.84 10.97
N THR A 271 7.59 0.90 11.07
CA THR A 271 8.35 0.65 12.30
C THR A 271 9.49 1.65 12.45
N GLU A 272 10.05 1.79 13.65
CA GLU A 272 11.24 2.61 13.92
C GLU A 272 12.46 2.21 13.07
N GLU A 273 12.58 0.93 12.71
CA GLU A 273 13.62 0.44 11.79
C GLU A 273 13.34 0.77 10.31
N GLY A 274 12.28 1.53 10.01
CA GLY A 274 11.87 1.89 8.65
C GLY A 274 11.14 0.78 7.89
N ARG A 275 10.92 -0.40 8.48
CA ARG A 275 10.13 -1.46 7.84
C ARG A 275 8.69 -1.00 7.66
N THR A 276 8.16 -1.24 6.48
CA THR A 276 6.82 -0.79 6.10
C THR A 276 5.92 -2.00 5.86
N PHE A 277 4.73 -2.00 6.46
CA PHE A 277 3.68 -3.00 6.30
C PHE A 277 2.42 -2.31 5.81
N GLU A 278 1.90 -2.68 4.65
CA GLU A 278 0.74 -2.04 4.05
C GLU A 278 -0.42 -3.02 4.06
N THR A 279 -1.60 -2.60 4.53
CA THR A 279 -2.82 -3.41 4.35
C THR A 279 -3.22 -3.36 2.88
N PRO A 280 -3.87 -4.41 2.34
CA PRO A 280 -4.41 -4.32 0.98
C PRO A 280 -5.33 -3.11 0.90
N PRO A 281 -5.40 -2.41 -0.24
CA PRO A 281 -6.43 -1.41 -0.43
C PRO A 281 -7.79 -2.10 -0.26
N LEU A 282 -8.71 -1.44 0.43
CA LEU A 282 -10.15 -1.71 0.41
C LEU A 282 -10.62 -1.43 -1.04
N THR A 283 -10.25 -2.28 -1.98
CA THR A 283 -10.78 -2.27 -3.34
C THR A 283 -12.20 -2.79 -3.30
N GLN A 284 -13.07 -2.24 -4.14
CA GLN A 284 -14.39 -2.84 -4.35
C GLN A 284 -14.19 -4.25 -4.90
N ASP A 285 -14.55 -5.26 -4.10
CA ASP A 285 -14.53 -6.68 -4.46
C ASP A 285 -15.14 -6.93 -5.85
N VAL A 286 -14.60 -7.92 -6.58
CA VAL A 286 -15.31 -8.48 -7.73
C VAL A 286 -16.56 -9.16 -7.18
N ASP A 287 -17.71 -8.53 -7.38
CA ASP A 287 -18.97 -9.08 -6.89
C ASP A 287 -19.35 -10.37 -7.65
N GLU A 288 -20.31 -11.12 -7.09
CA GLU A 288 -20.80 -12.39 -7.65
C GLU A 288 -21.22 -12.26 -9.13
N VAL A 289 -21.75 -11.10 -9.53
CA VAL A 289 -22.28 -10.85 -10.87
C VAL A 289 -21.14 -10.70 -11.87
N GLU A 290 -20.10 -9.93 -11.51
CA GLU A 290 -18.93 -9.75 -12.36
C GLU A 290 -18.08 -11.04 -12.41
N ALA A 291 -17.94 -11.76 -11.29
CA ALA A 291 -17.29 -13.07 -11.27
C ALA A 291 -18.01 -14.09 -12.18
N ALA A 292 -19.34 -14.18 -12.09
CA ALA A 292 -20.15 -15.06 -12.95
C ALA A 292 -19.99 -14.76 -14.44
N LYS A 293 -19.88 -13.47 -14.79
CA LYS A 293 -19.67 -13.01 -16.17
C LYS A 293 -18.27 -13.38 -16.68
N ILE A 294 -17.24 -13.19 -15.86
CA ILE A 294 -15.85 -13.58 -16.16
C ILE A 294 -15.78 -15.10 -16.41
N GLY A 295 -16.33 -15.91 -15.49
CA GLY A 295 -16.31 -17.37 -15.60
C GLY A 295 -17.03 -17.90 -16.84
N ARG A 296 -18.16 -17.28 -17.23
CA ARG A 296 -18.90 -17.62 -18.46
C ARG A 296 -18.08 -17.36 -19.73
N ILE A 297 -17.49 -16.17 -19.84
CA ILE A 297 -16.68 -15.77 -21.01
C ILE A 297 -15.51 -16.75 -21.21
N TYR A 298 -14.85 -17.14 -20.13
CA TYR A 298 -13.78 -18.12 -20.16
C TYR A 298 -14.22 -19.47 -20.73
N LEU A 299 -15.30 -20.06 -20.19
CA LEU A 299 -15.79 -21.37 -20.65
C LEU A 299 -16.25 -21.36 -22.11
N GLU A 300 -16.93 -20.29 -22.55
CA GLU A 300 -17.34 -20.14 -23.95
C GLU A 300 -16.12 -20.03 -24.88
N GLY A 301 -15.06 -19.34 -24.44
CA GLY A 301 -13.79 -19.23 -25.16
C GLY A 301 -13.03 -20.56 -25.27
N VAL A 302 -12.98 -21.34 -24.19
CA VAL A 302 -12.31 -22.66 -24.18
C VAL A 302 -13.07 -23.66 -25.05
N LEU A 303 -14.39 -23.79 -24.88
CA LEU A 303 -15.19 -24.80 -25.57
C LEU A 303 -15.34 -24.51 -27.08
N SER A 304 -15.34 -23.24 -27.47
CA SER A 304 -15.40 -22.85 -28.89
C SER A 304 -14.13 -23.20 -29.67
N LYS A 305 -12.94 -23.14 -29.04
CA LYS A 305 -11.66 -23.53 -29.67
C LYS A 305 -11.59 -25.02 -30.03
N GLU A 306 -12.35 -25.86 -29.34
CA GLU A 306 -12.44 -27.29 -29.61
C GLU A 306 -13.47 -27.66 -30.71
N GLY A 307 -14.08 -26.66 -31.37
CA GLY A 307 -15.07 -26.88 -32.44
C GLY A 307 -16.46 -27.27 -31.93
N TYR A 308 -16.67 -27.18 -30.62
CA TYR A 308 -17.95 -27.40 -29.95
C TYR A 308 -18.69 -26.05 -29.88
N GLY A 309 -19.96 -25.97 -30.32
CA GLY A 309 -20.77 -24.73 -30.28
C GLY A 309 -21.01 -24.17 -28.85
N PRO A 310 -21.97 -23.28 -28.57
CA PRO A 310 -22.16 -22.81 -27.18
C PRO A 310 -22.67 -23.96 -26.29
N TRP A 311 -21.82 -24.46 -25.38
CA TRP A 311 -22.11 -25.56 -24.44
C TRP A 311 -22.31 -25.08 -23.00
N VAL A 312 -22.06 -23.80 -22.70
CA VAL A 312 -22.26 -23.22 -21.37
C VAL A 312 -23.73 -22.83 -21.21
N GLY A 313 -24.40 -23.46 -20.25
CA GLY A 313 -25.81 -23.23 -19.91
C GLY A 313 -25.95 -22.18 -18.81
N ASP A 314 -26.96 -22.33 -17.96
CA ASP A 314 -27.26 -21.40 -16.89
C ASP A 314 -26.24 -21.52 -15.74
N LEU A 315 -26.02 -20.43 -15.00
CA LEU A 315 -25.29 -20.47 -13.74
C LEU A 315 -26.17 -21.20 -12.72
N LEU A 316 -25.65 -22.28 -12.14
CA LEU A 316 -26.35 -23.10 -11.16
C LEU A 316 -26.05 -22.66 -9.73
N GLU A 317 -24.80 -22.28 -9.47
CA GLU A 317 -24.30 -21.98 -8.12
C GLU A 317 -23.10 -21.05 -8.24
N ALA A 318 -23.03 -20.02 -7.38
CA ALA A 318 -21.85 -19.21 -7.17
C ALA A 318 -21.59 -19.18 -5.67
N LYS A 319 -20.35 -19.46 -5.27
CA LYS A 319 -19.97 -19.48 -3.86
C LYS A 319 -18.58 -18.89 -3.72
N LEU A 320 -18.45 -17.88 -2.85
CA LEU A 320 -17.15 -17.45 -2.37
C LEU A 320 -16.63 -18.53 -1.42
N SER A 321 -15.48 -19.11 -1.74
CA SER A 321 -14.89 -20.18 -0.94
C SER A 321 -13.48 -19.79 -0.54
N GLU A 322 -13.28 -19.57 0.75
CA GLU A 322 -11.96 -19.52 1.36
C GLU A 322 -11.46 -20.97 1.45
N LYS A 323 -10.28 -21.24 0.85
CA LYS A 323 -9.53 -22.52 0.81
C LYS A 323 -9.64 -23.35 -0.47
N VAL A 324 -8.50 -24.00 -0.75
CA VAL A 324 -8.22 -24.96 -1.84
C VAL A 324 -9.43 -25.87 -2.11
N PRO A 325 -9.81 -26.10 -3.39
CA PRO A 325 -10.95 -26.95 -3.74
C PRO A 325 -10.85 -28.29 -3.01
N ASN A 326 -11.98 -28.78 -2.47
CA ASN A 326 -12.10 -30.05 -1.73
C ASN A 326 -11.14 -31.15 -2.23
N ASP A 327 -10.58 -31.99 -1.36
CA ASP A 327 -9.58 -33.05 -1.69
C ASP A 327 -10.03 -34.15 -2.69
N TYR A 328 -11.25 -34.09 -3.23
CA TYR A 328 -11.82 -35.10 -4.14
C TYR A 328 -11.49 -34.92 -5.63
N TRP A 329 -10.68 -33.94 -6.03
CA TRP A 329 -10.68 -33.45 -7.41
C TRP A 329 -9.34 -33.67 -8.10
N TYR A 330 -9.33 -34.58 -9.09
CA TYR A 330 -8.21 -34.74 -10.01
C TYR A 330 -8.15 -33.50 -10.91
N GLN A 331 -7.13 -32.66 -10.72
CA GLN A 331 -6.84 -31.51 -11.57
C GLN A 331 -6.66 -31.96 -13.03
N ILE A 332 -7.46 -31.40 -13.94
CA ILE A 332 -7.02 -31.23 -15.33
C ILE A 332 -6.78 -29.73 -15.48
N ILE A 333 -5.54 -29.31 -15.24
CA ILE A 333 -5.06 -27.98 -15.61
C ILE A 333 -5.09 -27.93 -17.15
N VAL A 334 -6.05 -27.20 -17.72
CA VAL A 334 -6.02 -26.86 -19.15
C VAL A 334 -5.49 -25.44 -19.27
N GLY A 335 -4.18 -25.31 -19.02
CA GLY A 335 -3.35 -24.17 -19.42
C GLY A 335 -2.27 -24.68 -20.36
N ASP A 336 -1.99 -23.92 -21.43
CA ASP A 336 -1.06 -24.27 -22.52
C ASP A 336 0.40 -24.55 -22.07
N SER A 337 0.75 -24.34 -20.80
CA SER A 337 2.11 -24.50 -20.27
C SER A 337 2.41 -25.88 -19.67
N GLY A 338 1.40 -26.70 -19.33
CA GLY A 338 1.64 -28.03 -18.75
C GLY A 338 2.40 -28.06 -17.42
N GLU A 339 2.57 -26.91 -16.76
CA GLU A 339 3.17 -26.83 -15.43
C GLU A 339 2.12 -27.11 -14.36
N SER A 340 2.39 -28.14 -13.55
CA SER A 340 1.63 -28.43 -12.33
C SER A 340 1.95 -27.35 -11.30
N ILE A 341 0.96 -26.50 -11.01
CA ILE A 341 1.02 -25.62 -9.85
C ILE A 341 0.91 -26.53 -8.63
N SER A 342 2.05 -26.81 -8.00
CA SER A 342 2.16 -27.65 -6.80
C SER A 342 2.25 -26.84 -5.50
N GLN A 343 2.05 -25.53 -5.57
CA GLN A 343 2.03 -24.66 -4.38
C GLN A 343 0.59 -24.37 -3.97
N LYS A 344 0.25 -24.87 -2.77
CA LYS A 344 -0.96 -24.57 -2.01
C LYS A 344 -0.91 -23.13 -1.49
N GLU A 345 -1.12 -22.16 -2.36
CA GLU A 345 -1.47 -20.82 -1.88
C GLU A 345 -3.00 -20.77 -1.76
N GLU A 346 -3.47 -20.47 -0.55
CA GLU A 346 -4.89 -20.29 -0.24
C GLU A 346 -5.33 -18.96 -0.86
N LEU A 347 -5.90 -19.02 -2.05
CA LEU A 347 -6.49 -17.86 -2.73
C LEU A 347 -8.00 -17.84 -2.48
N ASP A 348 -8.52 -16.67 -2.13
CA ASP A 348 -9.96 -16.43 -2.09
C ASP A 348 -10.48 -16.38 -3.52
N CYS A 349 -11.46 -17.23 -3.80
CA CYS A 349 -12.00 -17.33 -5.13
C CYS A 349 -13.50 -17.60 -5.14
N TRP A 350 -14.13 -17.05 -6.17
CA TRP A 350 -15.47 -17.44 -6.57
C TRP A 350 -15.41 -18.79 -7.25
N VAL A 351 -16.08 -19.77 -6.64
CA VAL A 351 -16.36 -21.07 -7.25
C VAL A 351 -17.70 -20.97 -7.96
N LEU A 352 -17.66 -20.97 -9.29
CA LEU A 352 -18.80 -20.77 -10.16
C LEU A 352 -19.15 -22.05 -10.89
N ARG A 353 -20.38 -22.54 -10.71
CA ARG A 353 -20.89 -23.76 -11.35
C ARG A 353 -21.89 -23.43 -12.44
N PHE A 354 -21.62 -23.88 -13.66
CA PHE A 354 -22.51 -23.69 -14.82
C PHE A 354 -23.06 -25.03 -15.32
N GLU A 355 -24.35 -25.12 -15.63
CA GLU A 355 -24.90 -26.31 -16.28
C GLU A 355 -24.40 -26.44 -17.72
N GLN A 356 -24.30 -27.65 -18.25
CA GLN A 356 -24.07 -27.84 -19.67
C GLN A 356 -25.37 -27.66 -20.45
N ALA A 357 -25.41 -26.70 -21.37
CA ALA A 357 -26.60 -26.35 -22.16
C ALA A 357 -27.23 -27.53 -22.91
N LYS A 358 -26.42 -28.55 -23.28
CA LYS A 358 -26.85 -29.71 -24.09
C LYS A 358 -26.97 -31.00 -23.30
N ARG A 359 -26.61 -31.01 -22.02
CA ARG A 359 -26.62 -32.20 -21.16
C ARG A 359 -27.07 -31.82 -19.75
N PRO A 360 -28.40 -31.66 -19.54
CA PRO A 360 -28.94 -31.34 -18.23
C PRO A 360 -28.46 -32.33 -17.16
N GLY A 361 -28.04 -31.82 -16.02
CA GLY A 361 -27.41 -32.60 -14.95
C GLY A 361 -25.89 -32.81 -15.08
N HIS A 362 -25.24 -32.25 -16.12
CA HIS A 362 -23.78 -32.09 -16.16
C HIS A 362 -23.42 -30.63 -15.91
N TRP A 363 -22.28 -30.35 -15.26
CA TRP A 363 -21.83 -29.00 -14.98
C TRP A 363 -20.33 -28.79 -15.23
N PHE A 364 -19.98 -27.52 -15.44
CA PHE A 364 -18.64 -26.97 -15.39
C PHE A 364 -18.45 -26.24 -14.06
N GLU A 365 -17.22 -26.18 -13.58
CA GLU A 365 -16.83 -25.35 -12.46
C GLU A 365 -15.67 -24.46 -12.90
N VAL A 366 -15.71 -23.18 -12.56
CA VAL A 366 -14.66 -22.19 -12.83
C VAL A 366 -14.33 -21.49 -11.54
N TRP A 367 -13.04 -21.25 -11.32
CA TRP A 367 -12.54 -20.51 -10.16
C TRP A 367 -12.02 -19.17 -10.65
N VAL A 368 -12.59 -18.11 -10.09
CA VAL A 368 -12.23 -16.72 -10.39
C VAL A 368 -11.68 -16.11 -9.12
N ASP A 369 -10.47 -15.58 -9.19
CA ASP A 369 -9.88 -14.83 -8.09
C ASP A 369 -10.83 -13.71 -7.66
N SER A 370 -11.20 -13.66 -6.38
CA SER A 370 -12.19 -12.69 -5.91
C SER A 370 -11.65 -11.27 -5.83
N GLU A 371 -10.33 -11.11 -5.80
CA GLU A 371 -9.65 -9.82 -5.74
C GLU A 371 -9.32 -9.30 -7.14
N THR A 372 -8.72 -10.14 -7.99
CA THR A 372 -8.21 -9.72 -9.30
C THR A 372 -9.19 -9.96 -10.44
N GLY A 373 -10.13 -10.91 -10.27
CA GLY A 373 -10.98 -11.40 -11.34
C GLY A 373 -10.27 -12.34 -12.32
N ASP A 374 -9.04 -12.80 -12.02
CA ASP A 374 -8.31 -13.73 -12.88
C ASP A 374 -8.86 -15.15 -12.82
N ILE A 375 -8.72 -15.91 -13.92
CA ILE A 375 -9.12 -17.32 -13.94
C ILE A 375 -8.02 -18.17 -13.30
N LEU A 376 -8.31 -18.72 -12.11
CA LEU A 376 -7.41 -19.58 -11.37
C LEU A 376 -7.45 -21.03 -11.88
N GLY A 377 -8.59 -21.45 -12.44
CA GLY A 377 -8.74 -22.79 -12.99
C GLY A 377 -10.20 -23.17 -13.25
N GLY A 378 -10.42 -24.44 -13.58
CA GLY A 378 -11.76 -24.97 -13.76
C GLY A 378 -11.78 -26.46 -14.01
N THR A 379 -12.94 -27.07 -13.82
CA THR A 379 -13.13 -28.51 -14.04
C THR A 379 -14.44 -28.77 -14.77
N GLN A 380 -14.55 -29.97 -15.35
CA GLN A 380 -15.80 -30.51 -15.87
C GLN A 380 -16.14 -31.77 -15.08
N CYS A 381 -17.39 -31.92 -14.68
CA CYS A 381 -17.84 -33.13 -14.00
C CYS A 381 -17.61 -34.39 -14.89
N ARG A 382 -16.72 -35.29 -14.45
CA ARG A 382 -16.64 -36.68 -14.95
C ARG A 382 -17.50 -37.55 -14.04
N TYR A 383 -18.58 -38.10 -14.60
CA TYR A 383 -19.47 -39.13 -14.03
C TYR A 383 -19.07 -39.69 -12.66
N ALA A 384 -19.87 -39.41 -11.62
CA ALA A 384 -20.03 -40.37 -10.54
C ALA A 384 -20.79 -41.58 -11.09
N ARG A 385 -20.16 -42.77 -11.09
CA ARG A 385 -20.87 -44.03 -11.25
C ARG A 385 -21.41 -44.51 -9.93
#